data_AF-V5GZJ7-F1
#
_entry.id   AF-V5GZJ7-F1
#
_cell.length_a   1.000
_cell.length_b   1.000
_cell.length_c   1.000
_cell.angle_alpha   90.00
_cell.angle_beta   90.00
_cell.angle_gamma   90.00
#
_symmetry.space_group_name_H-M   'P 1'
#
loop_
_entity.id
_entity.type
_entity.pdbx_description
1 polymer ?
#
loop_
_entity_poly.entity_id
_entity_poly.type
_entity_poly.pdbx_seq_one_letter_code
_entity_poly.pdbx_strand_id
1 'polypeptide(L)'
;MPSLSTVVPIVPVNEMNFGKPSTLAVQKKISVCTMAKKDIVELLSKIDNTRQSKGLIRIVEPFASKISTSMKKLLPSTFDIFKDIYLSKTYKELIQIASTIELSISKEHCSEVEKNTRSQHSSKNWYLQRCGRITASKFKSVCRTNKESPSLSLIKSICYPTKVIFSTKATTWGLEHEHVAVEKYRKNMEESHDSFIVNEVGLIINQKWPQLGSSPDRHVFCECCLGGCLEIKCPYLFHTKIMLT
;
A
#
# COMPACT_ATOMS: atom_id res chain seq x y z
N MET A 1 -19.28 -16.95 40.78
CA MET A 1 -18.63 -18.12 40.15
C MET A 1 -19.32 -18.39 38.82
N PRO A 2 -18.56 -18.69 37.76
CA PRO A 2 -19.06 -18.65 36.38
C PRO A 2 -20.00 -19.84 36.12
N SER A 3 -21.19 -19.55 35.61
CA SER A 3 -22.11 -20.57 35.13
C SER A 3 -21.52 -21.22 33.88
N LEU A 4 -21.40 -22.55 33.97
CA LEU A 4 -21.05 -23.53 32.94
C LEU A 4 -21.36 -23.07 31.52
N SER A 5 -20.30 -22.89 30.73
CA SER A 5 -20.38 -22.71 29.28
C SER A 5 -21.13 -23.91 28.68
N THR A 6 -22.25 -23.64 28.01
CA THR A 6 -22.99 -24.66 27.28
C THR A 6 -22.10 -25.18 26.16
N VAL A 7 -21.85 -26.49 26.13
CA VAL A 7 -21.06 -27.14 25.09
C VAL A 7 -21.79 -26.96 23.76
N VAL A 8 -21.17 -26.27 22.81
CA VAL A 8 -21.72 -26.10 21.45
C VAL A 8 -21.53 -27.43 20.71
N PRO A 9 -22.61 -28.10 20.27
CA PRO A 9 -22.46 -29.33 19.49
C PRO A 9 -21.84 -29.00 18.13
N ILE A 10 -20.72 -29.65 17.82
CA ILE A 10 -20.05 -29.54 16.51
C ILE A 10 -20.79 -30.46 15.54
N VAL A 11 -21.87 -29.95 14.94
CA VAL A 11 -22.54 -30.58 13.80
C VAL A 11 -22.29 -29.76 12.53
N PRO A 12 -22.28 -30.40 11.33
CA PRO A 12 -22.12 -29.71 10.07
C PRO A 12 -23.19 -28.63 9.86
N VAL A 13 -22.81 -27.50 9.23
CA VAL A 13 -23.63 -26.27 9.15
C VAL A 13 -25.01 -26.49 8.54
N ASN A 14 -25.14 -27.45 7.63
CA ASN A 14 -26.40 -27.85 6.99
C ASN A 14 -27.41 -28.52 7.94
N GLU A 15 -26.97 -28.97 9.12
CA GLU A 15 -27.81 -29.62 10.12
C GLU A 15 -28.04 -28.76 11.38
N MET A 16 -27.55 -27.51 11.38
CA MET A 16 -27.83 -26.56 12.45
C MET A 16 -29.28 -26.06 12.37
N ASN A 17 -30.05 -26.34 13.41
CA ASN A 17 -31.44 -25.89 13.52
C ASN A 17 -31.47 -24.45 14.07
N PHE A 18 -31.56 -23.46 13.18
CA PHE A 18 -31.60 -22.02 13.52
C PHE A 18 -32.95 -21.52 14.07
N GLY A 19 -33.80 -22.43 14.57
CA GLY A 19 -35.14 -22.11 15.04
C GLY A 19 -36.09 -21.85 13.87
N LYS A 20 -37.24 -22.53 13.86
CA LYS A 20 -38.33 -22.20 12.94
C LYS A 20 -38.96 -20.88 13.41
N PRO A 21 -39.27 -19.92 12.51
CA PRO A 21 -40.12 -18.80 12.87
C PRO A 21 -41.49 -19.32 13.26
N SER A 22 -42.05 -18.79 14.35
CA SER A 22 -43.45 -19.02 14.72
C SER A 22 -44.37 -18.61 13.55
N THR A 23 -45.26 -19.53 13.17
CA THR A 23 -46.23 -19.31 12.10
C THR A 23 -47.30 -18.32 12.57
N LEU A 24 -47.37 -17.16 11.90
CA LEU A 24 -48.59 -16.61 11.24
C LEU A 24 -48.32 -15.17 10.77
N ALA A 25 -47.61 -15.06 9.65
CA ALA A 25 -47.95 -14.10 8.63
C ALA A 25 -47.74 -14.83 7.31
N VAL A 26 -48.81 -15.04 6.54
CA VAL A 26 -48.70 -15.50 5.16
C VAL A 26 -47.95 -14.42 4.41
N GLN A 27 -46.62 -14.54 4.33
CA GLN A 27 -45.84 -13.76 3.39
C GLN A 27 -46.22 -14.29 2.02
N LYS A 28 -47.15 -13.59 1.37
CA LYS A 28 -47.46 -13.73 -0.04
C LYS A 28 -46.11 -13.78 -0.77
N LYS A 29 -45.71 -14.93 -1.32
CA LYS A 29 -44.55 -15.00 -2.21
C LYS A 29 -44.86 -14.05 -3.35
N ILE A 30 -44.31 -12.84 -3.29
CA ILE A 30 -44.37 -11.91 -4.40
C ILE A 30 -43.63 -12.62 -5.51
N SER A 31 -44.35 -12.92 -6.61
CA SER A 31 -43.74 -13.36 -7.84
C SER A 31 -42.78 -12.24 -8.26
N VAL A 32 -41.49 -12.44 -7.98
CA VAL A 32 -40.47 -11.50 -8.43
C VAL A 32 -40.32 -11.74 -9.92
N CYS A 33 -40.65 -10.73 -10.72
CA CYS A 33 -40.48 -10.81 -12.17
C CYS A 33 -39.00 -11.08 -12.48
N THR A 34 -38.71 -12.13 -13.24
CA THR A 34 -37.35 -12.39 -13.71
C THR A 34 -37.00 -11.35 -14.75
N MET A 35 -36.22 -10.35 -14.36
CA MET A 35 -35.71 -9.33 -15.28
C MET A 35 -34.80 -9.98 -16.33
N ALA A 36 -34.95 -9.56 -17.60
CA ALA A 36 -34.02 -10.00 -18.63
C ALA A 36 -32.64 -9.39 -18.38
N LYS A 37 -31.57 -10.06 -18.83
CA LYS A 37 -30.19 -9.56 -18.70
C LYS A 37 -30.02 -8.13 -19.23
N LYS A 38 -30.79 -7.76 -20.26
CA LYS A 38 -30.78 -6.42 -20.86
C LYS A 38 -31.29 -5.35 -19.89
N ASP A 39 -32.36 -5.64 -19.17
CA ASP A 39 -32.99 -4.70 -18.21
C ASP A 39 -32.08 -4.46 -17.00
N ILE A 40 -31.34 -5.49 -16.57
CA ILE A 40 -30.33 -5.39 -15.51
C ILE A 40 -29.19 -4.46 -15.95
N VAL A 41 -28.70 -4.62 -17.18
CA VAL A 41 -27.64 -3.76 -17.75
C VAL A 41 -28.10 -2.32 -17.86
N GLU A 42 -29.34 -2.08 -18.30
CA GLU A 42 -29.91 -0.73 -18.39
C GLU A 42 -30.07 -0.09 -17.00
N LEU A 43 -30.56 -0.82 -16.00
CA LEU A 43 -30.64 -0.34 -14.63
C LEU A 43 -29.26 0.03 -14.07
N LEU A 44 -28.26 -0.83 -14.28
CA LEU A 44 -26.89 -0.56 -13.85
C LEU A 44 -26.26 0.64 -14.57
N SER A 45 -26.60 0.87 -15.85
CA SER A 45 -26.17 2.07 -16.57
C SER A 45 -26.71 3.36 -15.96
N LYS A 46 -27.98 3.34 -15.50
CA LYS A 46 -28.60 4.48 -14.80
C LYS A 46 -27.96 4.71 -13.43
N ILE A 47 -27.55 3.65 -12.74
CA ILE A 47 -26.85 3.71 -11.45
C ILE A 47 -25.38 4.16 -11.60
N ASP A 48 -24.68 3.79 -12.67
CA ASP A 48 -23.30 4.26 -12.92
C ASP A 48 -23.25 5.79 -13.02
N ASN A 49 -24.27 6.39 -13.65
CA ASN A 49 -24.41 7.85 -13.79
C ASN A 49 -24.64 8.58 -12.45
N THR A 50 -25.07 7.88 -11.38
CA THR A 50 -25.28 8.49 -10.06
C THR A 50 -24.07 8.39 -9.12
N ARG A 51 -22.97 7.75 -9.56
CA ARG A 51 -21.70 7.56 -8.81
C ARG A 51 -21.84 6.88 -7.43
N GLN A 52 -22.99 6.33 -7.06
CA GLN A 52 -23.30 5.96 -5.67
C GLN A 52 -23.27 4.45 -5.33
N SER A 53 -22.89 3.53 -6.23
CA SER A 53 -22.68 2.13 -5.78
C SER A 53 -21.56 1.39 -6.52
N LYS A 54 -20.50 1.02 -5.78
CA LYS A 54 -19.31 0.32 -6.31
C LYS A 54 -19.42 -1.21 -6.25
N GLY A 55 -20.40 -1.74 -5.51
CA GLY A 55 -20.51 -3.18 -5.20
C GLY A 55 -21.12 -4.01 -6.34
N LEU A 56 -22.31 -3.64 -6.81
CA LEU A 56 -23.05 -4.41 -7.82
C LEU A 56 -22.45 -4.29 -9.23
N ILE A 57 -21.94 -3.10 -9.58
CA ILE A 57 -21.33 -2.80 -10.88
C ILE A 57 -20.07 -3.66 -11.13
N ARG A 58 -19.40 -4.14 -10.07
CA ARG A 58 -18.19 -4.95 -10.15
C ARG A 58 -18.40 -6.37 -10.68
N ILE A 59 -19.62 -6.88 -10.66
CA ILE A 59 -19.91 -8.31 -10.93
C ILE A 59 -20.57 -8.50 -12.30
N VAL A 60 -21.09 -7.43 -12.91
CA VAL A 60 -21.89 -7.50 -14.13
C VAL A 60 -21.12 -6.95 -15.33
N GLU A 61 -20.96 -7.77 -16.37
CA GLU A 61 -20.42 -7.33 -17.66
C GLU A 61 -21.41 -6.41 -18.39
N PRO A 62 -20.95 -5.36 -19.10
CA PRO A 62 -19.56 -5.00 -19.42
C PRO A 62 -18.87 -4.09 -18.38
N PHE A 63 -19.55 -3.72 -17.29
CA PHE A 63 -19.03 -2.76 -16.32
C PHE A 63 -17.93 -3.36 -15.44
N ALA A 64 -18.03 -4.64 -15.11
CA ALA A 64 -16.97 -5.40 -14.45
C ALA A 64 -15.66 -5.31 -15.23
N SER A 65 -15.69 -5.52 -16.56
CA SER A 65 -14.53 -5.34 -17.44
C SER A 65 -14.01 -3.90 -17.44
N LYS A 66 -14.89 -2.89 -17.54
CA LYS A 66 -14.48 -1.47 -17.52
C LYS A 66 -13.80 -1.07 -16.20
N ILE A 67 -14.33 -1.54 -15.07
CA ILE A 67 -13.71 -1.37 -13.74
C ILE A 67 -12.41 -2.17 -13.65
N SER A 68 -12.36 -3.39 -14.19
CA SER A 68 -11.14 -4.21 -14.22
C SER A 68 -10.02 -3.54 -15.02
N THR A 69 -10.31 -2.92 -16.16
CA THR A 69 -9.33 -2.13 -16.92
C THR A 69 -8.84 -0.90 -16.14
N SER A 70 -9.72 -0.26 -15.37
CA SER A 70 -9.37 0.84 -14.46
C SER A 70 -8.55 0.38 -13.23
N MET A 71 -8.84 -0.81 -12.69
CA MET A 71 -8.13 -1.40 -11.54
C MET A 71 -6.82 -2.09 -11.92
N LYS A 72 -6.65 -2.52 -13.18
CA LYS A 72 -5.36 -3.00 -13.74
C LYS A 72 -4.26 -1.93 -13.71
N LYS A 73 -4.56 -0.67 -13.33
CA LYS A 73 -3.56 0.33 -12.95
C LYS A 73 -2.90 0.08 -11.59
N LEU A 74 -3.36 -0.87 -10.79
CA LEU A 74 -2.61 -1.29 -9.61
C LEU A 74 -1.44 -2.16 -10.11
N LEU A 75 -0.29 -1.51 -10.30
CA LEU A 75 0.94 -2.16 -10.73
C LEU A 75 1.18 -3.40 -9.85
N PRO A 76 1.35 -4.60 -10.44
CA PRO A 76 1.50 -5.82 -9.67
C PRO A 76 2.64 -5.66 -8.68
N SER A 77 2.37 -6.01 -7.42
CA SER A 77 3.41 -6.13 -6.40
C SER A 77 4.43 -7.15 -6.92
N THR A 78 5.63 -6.70 -7.29
CA THR A 78 6.71 -7.56 -7.82
C THR A 78 7.16 -8.64 -6.81
N PHE A 79 6.65 -8.62 -5.58
CA PHE A 79 7.03 -9.51 -4.48
C PHE A 79 5.88 -10.40 -4.00
N ASP A 80 4.90 -10.72 -4.85
CA ASP A 80 3.93 -11.79 -4.53
C ASP A 80 4.55 -13.18 -4.77
N ILE A 81 5.61 -13.45 -4.02
CA ILE A 81 6.40 -14.68 -4.11
C ILE A 81 5.95 -15.71 -3.07
N PHE A 82 4.88 -15.48 -2.30
CA PHE A 82 4.42 -16.42 -1.30
C PHE A 82 3.60 -17.55 -1.94
N LYS A 83 3.85 -18.79 -1.51
CA LYS A 83 3.06 -19.96 -1.86
C LYS A 83 2.87 -20.80 -0.61
N ASP A 84 1.69 -21.41 -0.44
CA ASP A 84 1.38 -22.23 0.74
C ASP A 84 2.37 -23.38 0.93
N ILE A 85 2.91 -23.90 -0.18
CA ILE A 85 3.95 -24.94 -0.16
C ILE A 85 5.23 -24.54 0.59
N TYR A 86 5.47 -23.25 0.82
CA TYR A 86 6.66 -22.77 1.54
C TYR A 86 6.51 -22.86 3.05
N LEU A 87 5.29 -23.01 3.58
CA LEU A 87 5.06 -23.13 5.02
C LEU A 87 5.66 -24.41 5.61
N SER A 88 5.77 -25.47 4.80
CA SER A 88 6.35 -26.75 5.19
C SER A 88 7.85 -26.88 4.88
N LYS A 89 8.48 -25.83 4.33
CA LYS A 89 9.88 -25.85 3.90
C LYS A 89 10.82 -25.38 5.01
N THR A 90 11.99 -26.03 5.07
CA THR A 90 13.09 -25.63 5.94
C THR A 90 13.75 -24.34 5.45
N TYR A 91 14.48 -23.63 6.33
CA TYR A 91 15.21 -22.42 5.95
C TYR A 91 16.19 -22.65 4.80
N LYS A 92 16.90 -23.78 4.78
CA LYS A 92 17.83 -24.12 3.69
C LYS A 92 17.11 -24.29 2.34
N GLU A 93 15.96 -24.97 2.34
CA GLU A 93 15.14 -25.10 1.13
C GLU A 93 14.62 -23.74 0.66
N LEU A 94 14.20 -22.86 1.59
CA LEU A 94 13.75 -21.51 1.25
C LEU A 94 14.85 -20.66 0.62
N ILE A 95 16.10 -20.76 1.09
CA ILE A 95 17.24 -20.08 0.48
C ILE A 95 17.49 -20.61 -0.94
N GLN A 96 17.40 -21.93 -1.15
CA GLN A 96 17.55 -22.53 -2.47
C GLN A 96 16.42 -22.12 -3.42
N ILE A 97 15.18 -22.02 -2.94
CA ILE A 97 14.07 -21.52 -3.74
C ILE A 97 14.30 -20.04 -4.07
N ALA A 98 14.70 -19.23 -3.09
CA ALA A 98 14.95 -17.81 -3.28
C ALA A 98 16.04 -17.53 -4.32
N SER A 99 17.08 -18.36 -4.42
CA SER A 99 18.12 -18.19 -5.44
C SER A 99 17.65 -18.49 -6.87
N THR A 100 16.55 -19.22 -7.03
CA THR A 100 15.92 -19.49 -8.34
C THR A 100 14.90 -18.45 -8.76
N ILE A 101 14.50 -17.55 -7.86
CA ILE A 101 13.52 -16.50 -8.17
C ILE A 101 14.25 -15.37 -8.88
N GLU A 102 13.95 -15.18 -10.16
CA GLU A 102 14.41 -14.03 -10.92
C GLU A 102 13.48 -12.84 -10.69
N LEU A 103 14.03 -11.77 -10.12
CA LEU A 103 13.32 -10.51 -9.91
C LEU A 103 13.75 -9.54 -11.02
N SER A 104 12.87 -9.34 -12.00
CA SER A 104 13.07 -8.34 -13.06
C SER A 104 11.92 -7.35 -13.08
N ILE A 105 12.23 -6.11 -13.45
CA ILE A 105 11.27 -5.01 -13.56
C ILE A 105 11.67 -4.12 -14.73
N SER A 106 10.71 -3.67 -15.52
CA SER A 106 11.00 -2.79 -16.64
C SER A 106 11.23 -1.36 -16.17
N LYS A 107 11.97 -0.58 -16.97
CA LYS A 107 12.24 0.83 -16.68
C LYS A 107 10.95 1.65 -16.71
N GLU A 108 10.04 1.31 -17.61
CA GLU A 108 8.73 1.93 -17.76
C GLU A 108 7.90 1.70 -16.49
N HIS A 109 7.94 0.49 -15.95
CA HIS A 109 7.26 0.15 -14.71
C HIS A 109 7.87 0.89 -13.51
N CYS A 110 9.20 0.98 -13.41
CA CYS A 110 9.84 1.81 -12.39
C CYS A 110 9.40 3.28 -12.46
N SER A 111 9.34 3.85 -13.67
CA SER A 111 8.87 5.24 -13.88
C SER A 111 7.40 5.41 -13.51
N GLU A 112 6.56 4.42 -13.81
CA GLU A 112 5.14 4.46 -13.48
C GLU A 112 4.91 4.34 -11.96
N VAL A 113 5.66 3.47 -11.27
CA VAL A 113 5.64 3.38 -9.80
C VAL A 113 6.02 4.73 -9.19
N GLU A 114 7.12 5.33 -9.61
CA GLU A 114 7.56 6.64 -9.11
C GLU A 114 6.44 7.68 -9.25
N LYS A 115 5.93 7.88 -10.47
CA LYS A 115 4.86 8.85 -10.76
C LYS A 115 3.61 8.63 -9.92
N ASN A 116 3.15 7.38 -9.81
CA ASN A 116 1.93 7.03 -9.07
C ASN A 116 2.09 7.04 -7.55
N THR A 117 3.31 7.28 -7.04
CA THR A 117 3.61 7.23 -5.62
C THR A 117 4.27 8.51 -5.08
N ARG A 118 4.27 9.61 -5.84
CA ARG A 118 4.80 10.93 -5.43
C ARG A 118 4.16 11.51 -4.18
N SER A 119 2.91 11.15 -3.87
CA SER A 119 2.26 11.55 -2.61
C SER A 119 2.70 10.70 -1.40
N GLN A 120 3.65 9.79 -1.58
CA GLN A 120 4.36 9.02 -0.55
C GLN A 120 3.45 8.48 0.57
N HIS A 121 3.59 8.99 1.79
CA HIS A 121 2.88 8.54 2.99
C HIS A 121 1.35 8.63 2.87
N SER A 122 0.84 9.49 1.98
CA SER A 122 -0.59 9.62 1.67
C SER A 122 -1.08 8.64 0.60
N SER A 123 -0.17 7.95 -0.11
CA SER A 123 -0.49 6.97 -1.14
C SER A 123 -0.52 5.55 -0.59
N LYS A 124 -1.67 4.89 -0.65
CA LYS A 124 -1.77 3.44 -0.35
C LYS A 124 -0.89 2.62 -1.30
N ASN A 125 -0.80 3.02 -2.56
CA ASN A 125 0.04 2.35 -3.55
C ASN A 125 1.52 2.42 -3.16
N TRP A 126 1.98 3.52 -2.56
CA TRP A 126 3.36 3.65 -2.09
C TRP A 126 3.70 2.57 -1.04
N TYR A 127 2.81 2.30 -0.08
CA TYR A 127 3.02 1.20 0.87
C TYR A 127 2.99 -0.18 0.19
N LEU A 128 2.07 -0.41 -0.74
CA LEU A 128 1.99 -1.68 -1.47
C LEU A 128 3.27 -1.94 -2.28
N GLN A 129 3.78 -0.92 -2.98
CA GLN A 129 5.02 -1.01 -3.74
C GLN A 129 6.27 -1.08 -2.84
N ARG A 130 6.18 -0.80 -1.54
CA ARG A 130 7.29 -1.02 -0.60
C ARG A 130 7.30 -2.42 0.00
N CYS A 131 6.20 -3.16 -0.13
CA CYS A 131 6.08 -4.53 0.36
C CYS A 131 7.20 -5.40 -0.22
N GLY A 132 7.92 -6.11 0.64
CA GLY A 132 9.00 -7.02 0.25
C GLY A 132 10.29 -6.32 -0.20
N ARG A 133 10.33 -4.98 -0.24
CA ARG A 133 11.52 -4.21 -0.64
C ARG A 133 12.26 -3.66 0.57
N ILE A 134 13.59 -3.77 0.54
CA ILE A 134 14.49 -3.11 1.48
C ILE A 134 14.60 -1.64 1.06
N THR A 135 13.92 -0.77 1.79
CA THR A 135 13.96 0.67 1.55
C THR A 135 15.10 1.34 2.30
N ALA A 136 15.58 2.50 1.85
CA ALA A 136 16.66 3.27 2.51
C ALA A 136 16.50 3.39 4.04
N SER A 137 15.31 3.72 4.53
CA SER A 137 15.00 3.84 5.97
C SER A 137 15.11 2.55 6.78
N LYS A 138 15.15 1.39 6.11
CA LYS A 138 15.33 0.06 6.72
C LYS A 138 16.69 -0.56 6.43
N PHE A 139 17.46 -0.01 5.48
CA PHE A 139 18.71 -0.56 4.99
C PHE A 139 19.71 -0.80 6.13
N LYS A 140 19.93 0.21 6.99
CA LYS A 140 20.81 0.10 8.16
C LYS A 140 20.40 -1.05 9.09
N SER A 141 19.11 -1.23 9.35
CA SER A 141 18.60 -2.30 10.21
C SER A 141 18.84 -3.67 9.59
N VAL A 142 18.62 -3.81 8.28
CA VAL A 142 18.90 -5.05 7.54
C VAL A 142 20.37 -5.41 7.59
N CYS A 143 21.28 -4.44 7.37
CA CYS A 143 22.72 -4.68 7.43
C CYS A 143 23.23 -5.10 8.81
N ARG A 144 22.56 -4.69 9.89
CA ARG A 144 22.96 -4.99 11.27
C ARG A 144 22.34 -6.26 11.85
N THR A 145 21.26 -6.73 11.25
CA THR A 145 20.54 -7.92 11.71
C THR A 145 21.31 -9.19 11.35
N ASN A 146 21.25 -10.20 12.22
CA ASN A 146 21.76 -11.54 11.91
C ASN A 146 20.97 -12.13 10.74
N LYS A 147 21.68 -12.56 9.68
CA LYS A 147 21.08 -13.14 8.46
C LYS A 147 20.41 -14.49 8.71
N GLU A 148 20.93 -15.27 9.65
CA GLU A 148 20.41 -16.59 10.03
C GLU A 148 19.23 -16.49 10.99
N SER A 149 19.15 -15.39 11.75
CA SER A 149 18.07 -15.14 12.70
C SER A 149 17.62 -13.67 12.63
N PRO A 150 16.92 -13.29 11.55
CA PRO A 150 16.48 -11.93 11.39
C PRO A 150 15.38 -11.56 12.38
N SER A 151 15.40 -10.31 12.86
CA SER A 151 14.36 -9.83 13.77
C SER A 151 12.98 -9.92 13.11
N LEU A 152 12.04 -10.58 13.79
CA LEU A 152 10.67 -10.72 13.31
C LEU A 152 9.99 -9.35 13.10
N SER A 153 10.31 -8.36 13.94
CA SER A 153 9.77 -7.00 13.77
C SER A 153 10.29 -6.32 12.51
N LEU A 154 11.56 -6.56 12.17
CA LEU A 154 12.16 -6.05 10.93
C LEU A 154 11.50 -6.70 9.71
N ILE A 155 11.38 -8.03 9.68
CA ILE A 155 10.71 -8.77 8.61
C ILE A 155 9.28 -8.28 8.42
N LYS A 156 8.50 -8.18 9.52
CA LYS A 156 7.12 -7.68 9.47
C LYS A 156 7.05 -6.25 8.93
N SER A 157 8.01 -5.40 9.28
CA SER A 157 8.04 -4.02 8.78
C SER A 157 8.37 -3.90 7.28
N ILE A 158 9.07 -4.89 6.71
CA ILE A 158 9.41 -4.96 5.28
C ILE A 158 8.27 -5.61 4.48
N CYS A 159 7.72 -6.72 4.98
CA CYS A 159 6.69 -7.49 4.28
C CYS A 159 5.26 -6.97 4.49
N TYR A 160 5.01 -6.18 5.54
CA TYR A 160 3.67 -5.65 5.85
C TYR A 160 3.68 -4.16 6.19
N PRO A 161 4.22 -3.29 5.30
CA PRO A 161 4.33 -1.86 5.56
C PRO A 161 2.96 -1.17 5.76
N THR A 162 1.89 -1.73 5.21
CA THR A 162 0.51 -1.24 5.42
C THR A 162 -0.06 -1.54 6.80
N LYS A 163 0.45 -2.57 7.48
CA LYS A 163 0.00 -3.00 8.82
C LYS A 163 0.85 -2.38 9.93
N VAL A 164 2.05 -1.92 9.60
CA VAL A 164 3.01 -1.32 10.54
C VAL A 164 3.10 0.18 10.26
N ILE A 165 2.00 0.89 10.53
CA ILE A 165 1.97 2.36 10.45
C ILE A 165 2.53 2.91 11.76
N PHE A 166 3.69 3.53 11.68
CA PHE A 166 4.32 4.19 12.83
C PHE A 166 3.88 5.66 12.87
N SER A 167 3.28 6.07 13.98
CA SER A 167 2.90 7.46 14.22
C SER A 167 3.28 7.85 15.65
N THR A 168 4.00 8.95 15.76
CA THR A 168 4.45 9.59 17.00
C THR A 168 4.34 11.09 16.84
N LYS A 169 4.34 11.83 17.96
CA LYS A 169 4.37 13.31 17.92
C LYS A 169 5.50 13.85 17.04
N ALA A 170 6.68 13.23 17.09
CA ALA A 170 7.81 13.64 16.30
C ALA A 170 7.64 13.39 14.79
N THR A 171 7.03 12.26 14.40
CA THR A 171 6.75 11.98 12.99
C THR A 171 5.62 12.84 12.45
N THR A 172 4.58 13.09 13.25
CA THR A 172 3.50 14.02 12.87
C THR A 172 4.04 15.44 12.69
N TRP A 173 4.85 15.91 13.63
CA TRP A 173 5.56 17.19 13.51
C TRP A 173 6.37 17.25 12.21
N GLY A 174 7.12 16.20 11.90
CA GLY A 174 7.87 16.09 10.65
C GLY A 174 6.99 16.25 9.42
N LEU A 175 5.91 15.48 9.32
CA LEU A 175 4.97 15.54 8.21
C LEU A 175 4.32 16.93 8.05
N GLU A 176 3.97 17.57 9.16
CA GLU A 176 3.35 18.90 9.16
C GLU A 176 4.31 20.00 8.75
N HIS A 177 5.61 19.89 9.07
CA HIS A 177 6.58 20.98 8.89
C HIS A 177 7.54 20.78 7.71
N GLU A 178 7.56 19.59 7.10
CA GLU A 178 8.42 19.28 5.95
C GLU A 178 8.27 20.31 4.84
N HIS A 179 7.03 20.66 4.47
CA HIS A 179 6.76 21.63 3.41
C HIS A 179 7.34 23.02 3.71
N VAL A 180 7.33 23.46 4.98
CA VAL A 180 7.93 24.74 5.40
C VAL A 180 9.44 24.69 5.23
N ALA A 181 10.07 23.57 5.60
CA ALA A 181 11.50 23.36 5.44
C ALA A 181 11.92 23.30 3.95
N VAL A 182 11.14 22.61 3.10
CA VAL A 182 11.33 22.59 1.64
C VAL A 182 11.32 24.03 1.10
N GLU A 183 10.32 24.82 1.46
CA GLU A 183 10.14 26.17 0.94
C GLU A 183 11.26 27.11 1.37
N LYS A 184 11.71 27.01 2.63
CA LYS A 184 12.87 27.79 3.11
C LYS A 184 14.14 27.39 2.37
N TYR A 185 14.35 26.09 2.17
CA TYR A 185 15.48 25.59 1.41
C TYR A 185 15.44 26.08 -0.05
N ARG A 186 14.28 25.98 -0.72
CA ARG A 186 14.10 26.46 -2.10
C ARG A 186 14.49 27.93 -2.25
N LYS A 187 13.97 28.81 -1.40
CA LYS A 187 14.28 30.25 -1.42
C LYS A 187 15.77 30.53 -1.26
N ASN A 188 16.43 29.85 -0.32
CA ASN A 188 17.86 30.03 -0.10
C ASN A 188 18.70 29.57 -1.31
N MET A 189 18.31 28.48 -1.97
CA MET A 189 19.06 27.97 -3.13
C MET A 189 18.85 28.83 -4.38
N GLU A 190 17.67 29.45 -4.55
CA GLU A 190 17.37 30.37 -5.66
C GLU A 190 18.27 31.62 -5.68
N GLU A 191 18.92 31.97 -4.57
CA GLU A 191 19.88 33.09 -4.51
C GLU A 191 21.23 32.78 -5.19
N SER A 192 21.56 31.49 -5.34
CA SER A 192 22.89 31.04 -5.83
C SER A 192 22.82 30.01 -6.96
N HIS A 193 21.62 29.53 -7.30
CA HIS A 193 21.41 28.55 -8.35
C HIS A 193 20.38 29.03 -9.38
N ASP A 194 20.79 29.04 -10.65
CA ASP A 194 19.91 29.36 -11.77
C ASP A 194 18.87 28.26 -12.03
N SER A 195 17.63 28.68 -12.32
CA SER A 195 16.50 27.79 -12.64
C SER A 195 16.32 26.65 -11.62
N PHE A 196 16.44 26.96 -10.32
CA PHE A 196 16.35 25.97 -9.25
C PHE A 196 14.92 25.43 -9.09
N ILE A 197 14.76 24.11 -9.14
CA ILE A 197 13.47 23.42 -9.06
C ILE A 197 13.54 22.35 -7.97
N VAL A 198 12.49 22.28 -7.15
CA VAL A 198 12.29 21.21 -6.17
C VAL A 198 11.07 20.39 -6.56
N ASN A 199 11.27 19.10 -6.83
CA ASN A 199 10.23 18.19 -7.28
C ASN A 199 9.84 17.18 -6.19
N GLU A 200 8.55 16.88 -6.14
CA GLU A 200 8.02 15.70 -5.43
C GLU A 200 8.55 14.42 -6.08
N VAL A 201 8.87 13.42 -5.25
CA VAL A 201 9.46 12.14 -5.70
C VAL A 201 8.70 10.99 -5.07
N GLY A 202 8.37 9.99 -5.88
CA GLY A 202 7.75 8.76 -5.40
C GLY A 202 8.74 7.71 -4.92
N LEU A 203 8.34 6.45 -5.01
CA LEU A 203 9.23 5.32 -4.81
C LEU A 203 10.09 5.09 -6.06
N ILE A 204 11.39 5.30 -5.91
CA ILE A 204 12.41 4.93 -6.89
C ILE A 204 12.81 3.48 -6.60
N ILE A 205 12.52 2.59 -7.54
CA ILE A 205 12.92 1.17 -7.49
C ILE A 205 14.25 1.03 -8.23
N ASN A 206 15.19 0.27 -7.66
CA ASN A 206 16.42 -0.05 -8.35
C ASN A 206 16.14 -1.12 -9.43
N GLN A 207 16.36 -0.79 -10.70
CA GLN A 207 16.07 -1.70 -11.81
C GLN A 207 16.91 -2.97 -11.78
N LYS A 208 18.19 -2.87 -11.37
CA LYS A 208 19.10 -4.01 -11.29
C LYS A 208 18.83 -4.90 -10.07
N TRP A 209 18.34 -4.30 -8.99
CA TRP A 209 18.00 -4.99 -7.76
C TRP A 209 16.60 -4.56 -7.29
N PRO A 210 15.52 -5.11 -7.87
CA PRO A 210 14.14 -4.67 -7.59
C PRO A 210 13.73 -4.77 -6.13
N GLN A 211 14.44 -5.59 -5.34
CA GLN A 211 14.32 -5.70 -3.88
C GLN A 211 14.82 -4.46 -3.13
N LEU A 212 15.49 -3.52 -3.80
CA LEU A 212 15.95 -2.25 -3.24
C LEU A 212 15.09 -1.10 -3.78
N GLY A 213 14.79 -0.15 -2.90
CA GLY A 213 14.12 1.09 -3.28
C GLY A 213 14.37 2.24 -2.33
N SER A 214 14.03 3.45 -2.75
CA SER A 214 14.10 4.64 -1.91
C SER A 214 13.01 5.63 -2.28
N SER A 215 12.61 6.45 -1.31
CA SER A 215 11.79 7.63 -1.55
C SER A 215 12.51 8.78 -0.86
N PRO A 216 13.36 9.52 -1.60
CA PRO A 216 13.91 10.78 -1.13
C PRO A 216 12.77 11.73 -0.76
N ASP A 217 13.03 12.68 0.15
CA ASP A 217 12.02 13.68 0.48
C ASP A 217 11.74 14.55 -0.74
N ARG A 218 12.76 15.07 -1.42
CA ARG A 218 12.62 15.76 -2.73
C ARG A 218 13.77 15.46 -3.69
N HIS A 219 13.55 15.74 -4.98
CA HIS A 219 14.60 15.78 -6.01
C HIS A 219 14.75 17.21 -6.48
N VAL A 220 15.98 17.71 -6.45
CA VAL A 220 16.30 19.09 -6.84
C VAL A 220 17.00 19.09 -8.18
N PHE A 221 16.82 20.15 -8.95
CA PHE A 221 17.51 20.36 -10.20
C PHE A 221 17.85 21.84 -10.37
N CYS A 222 19.02 22.13 -10.91
CA CYS A 222 19.39 23.45 -11.42
C CYS A 222 20.32 23.30 -12.62
N GLU A 223 20.40 24.34 -13.45
CA GLU A 223 21.22 24.29 -14.67
C GLU A 223 22.73 24.26 -14.35
N CYS A 224 23.14 24.91 -13.26
CA CYS A 224 24.55 25.02 -12.87
C CYS A 224 25.11 23.75 -12.18
N CYS A 225 24.31 22.98 -11.45
CA CYS A 225 24.78 21.82 -10.67
C CYS A 225 24.07 20.49 -11.01
N LEU A 226 23.20 20.48 -12.02
CA LEU A 226 22.40 19.33 -12.42
C LEU A 226 21.41 18.91 -11.31
N GLY A 227 21.20 17.60 -11.13
CA GLY A 227 20.23 17.02 -10.21
C GLY A 227 20.83 16.56 -8.87
N GLY A 228 20.05 16.64 -7.81
CA GLY A 228 20.42 16.21 -6.46
C GLY A 228 19.26 15.65 -5.66
N CYS A 229 19.55 14.86 -4.62
CA CYS A 229 18.55 14.38 -3.66
C CYS A 229 18.52 15.29 -2.43
N LEU A 230 17.33 15.67 -2.01
CA LEU A 230 17.11 16.43 -0.78
C LEU A 230 16.46 15.53 0.27
N GLU A 231 17.12 15.44 1.43
CA GLU A 231 16.63 14.77 2.64
C GLU A 231 16.40 15.84 3.71
N ILE A 232 15.18 15.96 4.19
CA ILE A 232 14.72 16.96 5.14
C ILE A 232 14.60 16.34 6.53
N LYS A 233 14.91 17.15 7.53
CA LYS A 233 14.76 16.79 8.94
C LYS A 233 14.11 17.96 9.68
N CYS A 234 12.97 17.69 10.29
CA CYS A 234 12.25 18.63 11.15
C CYS A 234 12.30 18.11 12.58
N PRO A 235 13.34 18.43 13.36
CA PRO A 235 13.55 17.85 14.68
C PRO A 235 12.54 18.40 15.69
N TYR A 236 11.64 17.54 16.17
CA TYR A 236 10.62 17.88 17.15
C TYR A 236 11.19 18.49 18.44
N LEU A 237 12.39 18.11 18.89
CA LEU A 237 12.97 18.62 20.13
C LEU A 237 13.25 20.14 20.13
N PHE A 238 13.35 20.76 18.96
CA PHE A 238 13.62 22.20 18.84
C PHE A 238 12.38 23.03 18.51
N HIS A 239 11.18 22.42 18.47
CA HIS A 239 9.95 23.14 18.13
C HIS A 239 9.57 24.27 19.10
N THR A 240 10.03 24.21 20.35
CA THR A 240 9.75 25.20 21.40
C THR A 240 10.94 26.08 21.75
N LYS A 241 12.12 25.84 21.15
CA LYS A 241 13.31 26.65 21.40
C LYS A 241 13.48 27.63 20.24
N ILE A 242 13.40 28.93 20.55
CA ILE A 242 13.94 29.98 19.67
C ILE A 242 15.43 29.67 19.53
N MET A 243 15.83 29.09 18.41
CA MET A 243 17.24 28.97 18.06
C MET A 243 17.65 30.27 17.39
N LEU A 244 18.26 31.15 18.18
CA LEU A 244 19.15 32.17 17.65
C LEU A 244 20.40 31.43 17.13
N THR A 245 20.44 31.23 15.82
CA THR A 245 21.66 30.91 15.06
C THR A 245 21.60 31.69 13.77
#